data_AF-G8X715-F1
#
_entry.id   AF-G8X715-F1
#
_cell.length_a   1.000
_cell.length_b   1.000
_cell.length_c   1.000
_cell.angle_alpha   90.00
_cell.angle_beta   90.00
_cell.angle_gamma   90.00
#
_symmetry.space_group_name_H-M   'P 1'
#
loop_
_entity.id
_entity.type
_entity.pdbx_description
1 polymer ?
#
loop_
_entity_poly.entity_id
_entity_poly.type
_entity_poly.pdbx_seq_one_letter_code
_entity_poly.pdbx_strand_id
1 'polypeptide(L)'
;MRETTKIFTGGSKTTIVDGKITETVGGDYHIWAESIEYNAGEQIIMSGKEKGVTFGEYVPPEKYYATHPYVEKVDFFDQNNKLLNQNTKDFYYGQKLKIKVTTKNAKDGKMIYLTLQGKSKSKNQNFDMMNGSGYRWGFVPVFNNQYETPLFELNPNWYSDDLEEYDYDQHITKIKEEDLNEFYVKISFEAKPVYLPLEGERLKPVTYKRNYEELIGLFNTDDSGSKDLLTNYENKFIDAHKEKNDAIKNIVDGFSEYLCEDNRDLTTDQIEAKVIKSAKELWDYAVWQHKDHTSTIVTTIKKTGEKEKEIKEIEAILDDRPLYWARNAMQVILKRQYVYIEDIKALPQKDQDDFFIKSIVPKNSKLYKAIQLFEENSRNYTGIDFSKAVGNKKVLITGFDPFQLNPDTNFNTSMGADSVNTFNPSGILALFLQNNQDLQNKNIQIQTCVFPVRYEDFDNQVVENVIKEHIGQVDLIITTSLNGGNNWFDIEADAIEYRGGFHDNMCIGGQDYKEYNYNSSRFVLNTNKKHNLTTLPKIKIFGNNLSVNINGLDVRFDSSKLNSSTEGGGGNYLSNEIMYRTTAIRGVSSSKPVGHFHLANLDNVTRIKEVIDVAIEVIKKIIL
;
A
#
# COMPACT_ATOMS: atom_id res chain seq x y z
N MET A 1 -5.59 -6.40 -1.30
CA MET A 1 -4.73 -6.72 -2.47
C MET A 1 -5.36 -6.19 -3.75
N ARG A 2 -4.58 -5.66 -4.70
CA ARG A 2 -5.09 -5.20 -6.01
C ARG A 2 -5.43 -6.40 -6.90
N GLU A 3 -6.47 -6.27 -7.73
CA GLU A 3 -6.76 -7.29 -8.75
C GLU A 3 -5.51 -7.48 -9.62
N THR A 4 -5.21 -8.73 -10.01
CA THR A 4 -4.24 -8.93 -11.08
C THR A 4 -4.68 -8.16 -12.31
N THR A 5 -3.72 -7.57 -13.01
CA THR A 5 -3.95 -7.03 -14.34
C THR A 5 -3.94 -8.13 -15.40
N LYS A 6 -3.43 -9.33 -15.08
CA LYS A 6 -3.36 -10.47 -15.99
C LYS A 6 -4.63 -11.28 -15.94
N ILE A 7 -5.56 -10.90 -16.81
CA ILE A 7 -6.72 -11.73 -17.11
C ILE A 7 -6.27 -12.85 -18.05
N PHE A 8 -6.10 -14.07 -17.53
CA PHE A 8 -6.07 -15.25 -18.38
C PHE A 8 -7.49 -15.49 -18.88
N THR A 9 -7.77 -15.10 -20.12
CA THR A 9 -9.05 -15.30 -20.78
C THR A 9 -9.29 -16.80 -21.02
N GLY A 10 -9.95 -17.41 -20.05
CA GLY A 10 -10.36 -18.80 -20.06
C GLY A 10 -11.45 -19.03 -19.02
N GLY A 11 -12.59 -18.35 -19.20
CA GLY A 11 -13.79 -18.48 -18.37
C GLY A 11 -14.99 -17.82 -19.04
N SER A 12 -16.11 -18.54 -19.13
CA SER A 12 -17.36 -18.07 -19.75
C SER A 12 -18.01 -16.96 -18.93
N LYS A 13 -18.51 -15.88 -19.58
CA LYS A 13 -19.38 -14.88 -18.96
C LYS A 13 -20.85 -15.32 -19.04
N THR A 14 -21.66 -15.01 -18.03
CA THR A 14 -23.11 -15.24 -18.03
C THR A 14 -23.87 -13.98 -17.59
N THR A 15 -25.00 -13.72 -18.27
CA THR A 15 -25.98 -12.67 -17.98
C THR A 15 -27.20 -13.29 -17.29
N ILE A 16 -27.76 -12.62 -16.28
CA ILE A 16 -28.90 -13.10 -15.47
C ILE A 16 -30.21 -12.54 -16.01
N VAL A 17 -31.24 -13.38 -16.18
CA VAL A 17 -32.63 -12.97 -16.44
C VAL A 17 -33.58 -13.90 -15.68
N ASP A 18 -34.66 -13.35 -15.11
CA ASP A 18 -35.64 -14.08 -14.28
C ASP A 18 -36.91 -14.45 -15.09
N GLY A 19 -37.39 -15.69 -14.95
CA GLY A 19 -38.62 -16.19 -15.57
C GLY A 19 -38.47 -17.40 -16.51
N LYS A 20 -39.61 -18.03 -16.84
CA LYS A 20 -39.72 -19.23 -17.70
C LYS A 20 -39.28 -18.91 -19.13
N ILE A 21 -38.16 -19.47 -19.59
CA ILE A 21 -37.66 -19.26 -20.94
C ILE A 21 -37.87 -20.51 -21.80
N THR A 22 -38.49 -20.28 -22.95
CA THR A 22 -38.44 -21.16 -24.12
C THR A 22 -37.45 -20.49 -25.08
N GLU A 23 -36.24 -21.01 -25.23
CA GLU A 23 -35.30 -20.51 -26.25
C GLU A 23 -34.62 -21.63 -27.01
N THR A 24 -34.41 -21.39 -28.30
CA THR A 24 -33.60 -22.23 -29.19
C THR A 24 -32.19 -21.65 -29.16
N VAL A 25 -31.24 -22.36 -28.55
CA VAL A 25 -29.84 -21.91 -28.46
C VAL A 25 -28.91 -22.83 -29.24
N GLY A 26 -28.12 -22.23 -30.13
CA GLY A 26 -26.94 -22.87 -30.73
C GLY A 26 -25.70 -22.56 -29.89
N GLY A 27 -24.90 -23.58 -29.60
CA GLY A 27 -23.65 -23.50 -28.83
C GLY A 27 -23.41 -24.77 -27.99
N ASP A 28 -22.17 -25.01 -27.59
CA ASP A 28 -21.79 -26.12 -26.70
C ASP A 28 -22.04 -25.74 -25.23
N TYR A 29 -22.89 -26.51 -24.53
CA TYR A 29 -23.21 -26.30 -23.11
C TYR A 29 -23.03 -27.60 -22.31
N HIS A 30 -22.58 -27.50 -21.06
CA HIS A 30 -22.47 -28.63 -20.12
C HIS A 30 -23.64 -28.61 -19.12
N ILE A 31 -24.33 -29.76 -18.98
CA ILE A 31 -25.56 -29.91 -18.17
C ILE A 31 -25.34 -31.02 -17.12
N TRP A 32 -25.81 -30.82 -15.89
CA TRP A 32 -25.78 -31.80 -14.80
C TRP A 32 -27.18 -31.96 -14.17
N ALA A 33 -27.69 -33.19 -14.08
CA ALA A 33 -28.97 -33.52 -13.42
C ALA A 33 -28.95 -34.95 -12.83
N GLU A 34 -29.65 -35.17 -11.72
CA GLU A 34 -29.72 -36.49 -11.04
C GLU A 34 -30.51 -37.55 -11.84
N SER A 35 -31.35 -37.15 -12.81
CA SER A 35 -32.03 -38.03 -13.76
C SER A 35 -32.47 -37.22 -14.98
N ILE A 36 -32.10 -37.65 -16.19
CA ILE A 36 -32.52 -37.02 -17.46
C ILE A 36 -33.34 -38.03 -18.27
N GLU A 37 -34.55 -37.64 -18.70
CA GLU A 37 -35.27 -38.32 -19.79
C GLU A 37 -35.19 -37.45 -21.05
N TYR A 38 -34.71 -38.03 -22.16
CA TYR A 38 -34.64 -37.37 -23.45
C TYR A 38 -35.89 -37.68 -24.27
N ASN A 39 -36.51 -36.66 -24.86
CA ASN A 39 -37.53 -36.84 -25.89
C ASN A 39 -37.07 -36.10 -27.15
N ALA A 40 -36.90 -36.84 -28.25
CA ALA A 40 -36.29 -36.33 -29.47
C ALA A 40 -37.31 -35.55 -30.31
N GLY A 41 -37.16 -34.22 -30.30
CA GLY A 41 -37.72 -33.27 -31.25
C GLY A 41 -36.83 -32.02 -31.23
N GLU A 42 -37.05 -31.07 -32.12
CA GLU A 42 -36.29 -29.81 -32.26
C GLU A 42 -36.33 -28.88 -31.01
N GLN A 43 -36.81 -29.41 -29.88
CA GLN A 43 -36.85 -28.79 -28.56
C GLN A 43 -36.39 -29.78 -27.49
N ILE A 44 -35.52 -29.34 -26.58
CA ILE A 44 -35.21 -30.06 -25.34
C ILE A 44 -36.19 -29.57 -24.28
N ILE A 45 -37.19 -30.39 -23.95
CA ILE A 45 -38.11 -30.13 -22.83
C ILE A 45 -37.54 -30.80 -21.58
N MET A 46 -37.16 -29.98 -20.58
CA MET A 46 -36.56 -30.45 -19.33
C MET A 46 -37.62 -30.54 -18.22
N SER A 47 -37.69 -31.68 -17.56
CA SER A 47 -38.56 -31.92 -16.39
C SER A 47 -37.72 -32.41 -15.22
N GLY A 48 -37.72 -31.68 -14.10
CA GLY A 48 -37.00 -32.05 -12.87
C GLY A 48 -37.87 -31.84 -11.63
N LYS A 49 -37.52 -32.46 -10.49
CA LYS A 49 -38.21 -32.22 -9.21
C LYS A 49 -38.16 -30.74 -8.86
N GLU A 50 -39.22 -30.25 -8.21
CA GLU A 50 -39.28 -28.89 -7.67
C GLU A 50 -38.01 -28.63 -6.82
N LYS A 51 -37.21 -27.62 -7.22
CA LYS A 51 -35.87 -27.26 -6.64
C LYS A 51 -34.66 -28.11 -7.06
N GLY A 52 -34.80 -29.05 -8.01
CA GLY A 52 -33.73 -29.97 -8.43
C GLY A 52 -32.90 -29.53 -9.65
N VAL A 53 -33.15 -28.37 -10.22
CA VAL A 53 -32.46 -27.86 -11.41
C VAL A 53 -31.86 -26.50 -11.09
N THR A 54 -30.53 -26.39 -11.21
CA THR A 54 -29.78 -25.13 -11.05
C THR A 54 -28.98 -24.88 -12.34
N PHE A 55 -28.97 -23.64 -12.82
CA PHE A 55 -28.16 -23.24 -13.98
C PHE A 55 -27.06 -22.30 -13.51
N GLY A 56 -25.82 -22.59 -13.90
CA GLY A 56 -24.58 -21.95 -13.43
C GLY A 56 -23.43 -22.95 -13.47
N GLU A 57 -22.21 -22.54 -13.09
CA GLU A 57 -21.16 -23.52 -12.78
C GLU A 57 -21.62 -24.36 -11.59
N TYR A 58 -22.25 -25.50 -11.86
CA TYR A 58 -22.51 -26.50 -10.86
C TYR A 58 -21.14 -26.93 -10.30
N VAL A 59 -20.86 -26.51 -9.07
CA VAL A 59 -19.80 -27.10 -8.26
C VAL A 59 -20.46 -28.27 -7.53
N PRO A 60 -20.18 -29.52 -7.95
CA PRO A 60 -20.75 -30.66 -7.28
C PRO A 60 -20.41 -30.61 -5.79
N PRO A 61 -21.35 -30.87 -4.87
CA PRO A 61 -21.04 -30.85 -3.45
C PRO A 61 -19.85 -31.77 -3.17
N GLU A 62 -18.76 -31.19 -2.66
CA GLU A 62 -17.46 -31.87 -2.54
C GLU A 62 -17.56 -33.19 -1.76
N LYS A 63 -18.51 -33.27 -0.83
CA LYS A 63 -18.88 -34.47 -0.07
C LYS A 63 -19.18 -35.70 -0.94
N TYR A 64 -19.66 -35.53 -2.16
CA TYR A 64 -19.93 -36.63 -3.10
C TYR A 64 -18.70 -37.09 -3.89
N TYR A 65 -17.60 -36.35 -3.80
CA TYR A 65 -16.34 -36.58 -4.50
C TYR A 65 -15.16 -36.65 -3.52
N ALA A 66 -15.44 -37.08 -2.29
CA ALA A 66 -14.48 -37.27 -1.22
C ALA A 66 -13.67 -38.57 -1.33
N THR A 67 -14.11 -39.52 -2.18
CA THR A 67 -13.48 -40.84 -2.32
C THR A 67 -13.33 -41.22 -3.78
N HIS A 68 -12.24 -41.94 -4.11
CA HIS A 68 -11.99 -42.46 -5.44
C HIS A 68 -11.57 -43.94 -5.41
N PRO A 69 -11.96 -44.78 -6.39
CA PRO A 69 -11.55 -46.19 -6.43
C PRO A 69 -10.04 -46.38 -6.53
N TYR A 70 -9.34 -45.42 -7.12
CA TYR A 70 -7.89 -45.50 -7.38
C TYR A 70 -7.06 -44.41 -6.72
N VAL A 71 -7.62 -43.26 -6.34
CA VAL A 71 -6.82 -42.17 -5.73
C VAL A 71 -7.02 -42.26 -4.23
N GLU A 72 -5.94 -42.44 -3.48
CA GLU A 72 -5.98 -42.60 -2.03
C GLU A 72 -5.73 -41.28 -1.32
N LYS A 73 -4.72 -40.54 -1.78
CA LYS A 73 -4.19 -39.39 -1.03
C LYS A 73 -3.58 -38.35 -1.97
N VAL A 74 -3.71 -37.10 -1.55
CA VAL A 74 -2.97 -35.97 -2.09
C VAL A 74 -2.25 -35.31 -0.95
N ASP A 75 -0.95 -35.09 -1.11
CA ASP A 75 -0.12 -34.40 -0.15
C ASP A 75 0.61 -33.25 -0.82
N PHE A 76 0.78 -32.17 -0.09
CA PHE A 76 1.65 -31.07 -0.49
C PHE A 76 3.01 -31.24 0.19
N PHE A 77 4.08 -31.01 -0.53
CA PHE A 77 5.45 -31.06 0.00
C PHE A 77 6.19 -29.79 -0.37
N ASP A 78 7.03 -29.28 0.53
CA ASP A 78 7.98 -28.22 0.16
C ASP A 78 9.13 -28.78 -0.72
N GLN A 79 10.00 -27.88 -1.19
CA GLN A 79 11.17 -28.24 -1.98
C GLN A 79 12.15 -29.21 -1.28
N ASN A 80 12.09 -29.33 0.05
CA ASN A 80 12.93 -30.22 0.86
C ASN A 80 12.21 -31.54 1.22
N ASN A 81 11.05 -31.81 0.63
CA ASN A 81 10.19 -32.96 0.90
C ASN A 81 9.59 -32.98 2.33
N LYS A 82 9.45 -31.83 2.99
CA LYS A 82 8.65 -31.72 4.22
C LYS A 82 7.17 -31.71 3.85
N LEU A 83 6.38 -32.57 4.49
CA LEU A 83 4.92 -32.62 4.31
C LEU A 83 4.26 -31.32 4.80
N LEU A 84 3.32 -30.81 4.00
CA LEU A 84 2.52 -29.61 4.25
C LEU A 84 1.04 -30.00 4.37
N ASN A 85 0.35 -29.48 5.38
CA ASN A 85 -1.08 -29.76 5.66
C ASN A 85 -1.69 -28.59 6.47
N GLN A 86 -2.89 -28.75 7.02
CA GLN A 86 -3.53 -27.70 7.84
C GLN A 86 -2.65 -27.16 8.97
N ASN A 87 -1.76 -27.98 9.51
CA ASN A 87 -0.94 -27.61 10.66
C ASN A 87 0.37 -26.91 10.31
N THR A 88 0.68 -26.69 9.02
CA THR A 88 1.93 -25.99 8.66
C THR A 88 1.74 -24.47 8.74
N LYS A 89 1.78 -23.96 9.98
CA LYS A 89 1.94 -22.52 10.30
C LYS A 89 3.21 -21.90 9.69
N ASP A 90 4.08 -22.72 9.11
CA ASP A 90 5.37 -22.34 8.55
C ASP A 90 5.45 -22.45 7.02
N PHE A 91 4.31 -22.64 6.32
CA PHE A 91 4.26 -22.59 4.86
C PHE A 91 3.77 -21.24 4.37
N TYR A 92 4.49 -20.65 3.43
CA TYR A 92 4.29 -19.27 3.03
C TYR A 92 3.91 -19.14 1.56
N TYR A 93 3.13 -18.12 1.22
CA TYR A 93 2.99 -17.72 -0.19
C TYR A 93 4.37 -17.39 -0.79
N GLY A 94 4.54 -17.70 -2.08
CA GLY A 94 5.83 -17.63 -2.79
C GLY A 94 6.84 -18.74 -2.43
N GLN A 95 6.57 -19.58 -1.42
CA GLN A 95 7.41 -20.74 -1.14
C GLN A 95 7.18 -21.85 -2.17
N LYS A 96 8.27 -22.44 -2.66
CA LYS A 96 8.21 -23.57 -3.59
C LYS A 96 7.61 -24.82 -2.94
N LEU A 97 6.64 -25.42 -3.64
CA LEU A 97 5.99 -26.67 -3.25
C LEU A 97 5.71 -27.57 -4.46
N LYS A 98 5.45 -28.84 -4.18
CA LYS A 98 4.96 -29.83 -5.14
C LYS A 98 3.80 -30.63 -4.57
N ILE A 99 2.99 -31.20 -5.44
CA ILE A 99 1.89 -32.09 -5.09
C ILE A 99 2.33 -33.52 -5.34
N LYS A 100 2.06 -34.41 -4.39
CA LYS A 100 2.20 -35.86 -4.55
C LYS A 100 0.83 -36.51 -4.51
N VAL A 101 0.50 -37.24 -5.56
CA VAL A 101 -0.71 -38.07 -5.64
C VAL A 101 -0.32 -39.51 -5.37
N THR A 102 -0.96 -40.12 -4.38
CA THR A 102 -0.86 -41.56 -4.12
C THR A 102 -2.14 -42.24 -4.59
N THR A 103 -1.95 -43.29 -5.37
CA THR A 103 -3.02 -44.11 -5.92
C THR A 103 -2.95 -45.54 -5.40
N LYS A 104 -3.96 -46.36 -5.68
CA LYS A 104 -3.98 -47.80 -5.41
C LYS A 104 -4.43 -48.55 -6.64
N ASN A 105 -3.79 -49.69 -6.87
CA ASN A 105 -4.13 -50.59 -7.98
C ASN A 105 -4.17 -49.88 -9.36
N ALA A 106 -3.47 -48.76 -9.50
CA ALA A 106 -3.35 -48.05 -10.76
C ALA A 106 -2.30 -48.78 -11.60
N LYS A 107 -2.66 -49.12 -12.84
CA LYS A 107 -1.67 -49.66 -13.79
C LYS A 107 -0.69 -48.55 -14.17
N ASP A 108 0.59 -48.87 -14.23
CA ASP A 108 1.62 -47.94 -14.68
C ASP A 108 1.30 -47.35 -16.06
N GLY A 109 1.59 -46.06 -16.24
CA GLY A 109 1.32 -45.32 -17.47
C GLY A 109 -0.12 -44.84 -17.62
N LYS A 110 -1.00 -45.11 -16.64
CA LYS A 110 -2.35 -44.55 -16.62
C LYS A 110 -2.31 -43.05 -16.37
N MET A 111 -3.11 -42.30 -17.13
CA MET A 111 -3.11 -40.84 -17.11
C MET A 111 -4.08 -40.29 -16.07
N ILE A 112 -3.61 -39.30 -15.32
CA ILE A 112 -4.43 -38.48 -14.42
C ILE A 112 -4.39 -37.02 -14.88
N TYR A 113 -5.39 -36.24 -14.45
CA TYR A 113 -5.45 -34.80 -14.67
C TYR A 113 -5.62 -34.10 -13.32
N LEU A 114 -4.77 -33.14 -13.01
CA LEU A 114 -4.78 -32.41 -11.74
C LEU A 114 -5.05 -30.92 -12.01
N THR A 115 -5.91 -30.31 -11.21
CA THR A 115 -6.09 -28.86 -11.13
C THR A 115 -6.01 -28.40 -9.69
N LEU A 116 -5.14 -27.43 -9.39
CA LEU A 116 -5.15 -26.76 -8.09
C LEU A 116 -6.46 -25.98 -7.91
N GLN A 117 -7.02 -26.00 -6.72
CA GLN A 117 -8.22 -25.28 -6.33
C GLN A 117 -7.91 -24.43 -5.09
N GLY A 118 -8.54 -23.27 -5.01
CA GLY A 118 -8.47 -22.34 -3.89
C GLY A 118 -9.86 -22.03 -3.37
N LYS A 119 -10.00 -21.93 -2.04
CA LYS A 119 -11.23 -21.53 -1.36
C LYS A 119 -10.89 -20.41 -0.38
N SER A 120 -11.66 -19.32 -0.42
CA SER A 120 -11.53 -18.17 0.48
C SER A 120 -12.85 -17.87 1.15
N LYS A 121 -12.80 -17.30 2.36
CA LYS A 121 -13.96 -16.67 3.01
C LYS A 121 -14.16 -15.22 2.57
N SER A 122 -13.11 -14.56 2.05
CA SER A 122 -13.24 -13.24 1.47
C SER A 122 -14.04 -13.33 0.19
N LYS A 123 -15.07 -12.48 0.08
CA LYS A 123 -15.97 -12.46 -1.09
C LYS A 123 -15.28 -11.97 -2.36
N ASN A 124 -14.23 -11.18 -2.20
CA ASN A 124 -13.53 -10.51 -3.29
C ASN A 124 -12.13 -11.12 -3.55
N GLN A 125 -11.77 -12.20 -2.84
CA GLN A 125 -10.53 -12.89 -3.13
C GLN A 125 -10.68 -13.77 -4.37
N ASN A 126 -10.00 -13.37 -5.45
CA ASN A 126 -9.91 -14.14 -6.68
C ASN A 126 -8.59 -14.92 -6.75
N PHE A 127 -8.64 -16.10 -7.38
CA PHE A 127 -7.47 -16.93 -7.71
C PHE A 127 -7.22 -16.91 -9.23
N ASP A 128 -7.22 -15.70 -9.79
CA ASP A 128 -7.07 -15.33 -11.19
C ASP A 128 -6.07 -16.16 -12.04
N MET A 129 -4.86 -16.42 -11.54
CA MET A 129 -3.84 -17.17 -12.29
C MET A 129 -4.00 -18.70 -12.19
N MET A 130 -4.88 -19.19 -11.31
CA MET A 130 -5.03 -20.62 -11.03
C MET A 130 -5.63 -21.39 -12.21
N ASN A 131 -6.32 -20.69 -13.11
CA ASN A 131 -6.84 -21.27 -14.35
C ASN A 131 -5.79 -21.39 -15.47
N GLY A 132 -4.59 -20.82 -15.29
CA GLY A 132 -3.47 -20.94 -16.22
C GLY A 132 -2.78 -22.31 -16.19
N SER A 133 -1.88 -22.55 -17.14
CA SER A 133 -1.14 -23.82 -17.27
C SER A 133 -0.22 -24.15 -16.08
N GLY A 134 0.19 -23.14 -15.29
CA GLY A 134 1.09 -23.33 -14.14
C GLY A 134 0.47 -24.12 -12.97
N TYR A 135 -0.85 -24.31 -12.96
CA TYR A 135 -1.59 -24.95 -11.88
C TYR A 135 -2.52 -26.08 -12.36
N ARG A 136 -2.30 -26.53 -13.60
CA ARG A 136 -3.03 -27.59 -14.29
C ARG A 136 -2.04 -28.58 -14.90
N TRP A 137 -2.06 -29.83 -14.45
CA TRP A 137 -1.21 -30.89 -14.95
C TRP A 137 -2.06 -31.93 -15.67
N GLY A 138 -2.17 -31.79 -16.98
CA GLY A 138 -3.04 -32.62 -17.80
C GLY A 138 -2.35 -33.84 -18.40
N PHE A 139 -3.05 -34.97 -18.38
CA PHE A 139 -2.61 -36.25 -18.98
C PHE A 139 -1.22 -36.69 -18.52
N VAL A 140 -1.00 -36.65 -17.20
CA VAL A 140 0.27 -37.03 -16.60
C VAL A 140 0.22 -38.49 -16.11
N PRO A 141 1.27 -39.30 -16.38
CA PRO A 141 1.24 -40.72 -16.07
C PRO A 141 1.53 -41.01 -14.60
N VAL A 142 0.79 -41.95 -14.03
CA VAL A 142 1.08 -42.55 -12.72
C VAL A 142 2.03 -43.73 -12.91
N PHE A 143 3.07 -43.79 -12.07
CA PHE A 143 4.02 -44.91 -12.01
C PHE A 143 4.25 -45.34 -10.57
N ASN A 144 4.34 -46.64 -10.32
CA ASN A 144 4.47 -47.20 -8.97
C ASN A 144 3.41 -46.63 -8.02
N ASN A 145 2.17 -46.52 -8.54
CA ASN A 145 1.04 -45.91 -7.85
C ASN A 145 1.24 -44.43 -7.39
N GLN A 146 2.19 -43.70 -7.96
CA GLN A 146 2.47 -42.32 -7.57
C GLN A 146 2.61 -41.38 -8.78
N TYR A 147 2.33 -40.11 -8.53
CA TYR A 147 2.70 -39.00 -9.40
C TYR A 147 3.11 -37.80 -8.56
N GLU A 148 4.15 -37.07 -8.98
CA GLU A 148 4.60 -35.83 -8.34
C GLU A 148 4.65 -34.71 -9.38
N THR A 149 4.12 -33.54 -9.04
CA THR A 149 4.23 -32.35 -9.90
C THR A 149 5.66 -31.80 -9.88
N PRO A 150 6.07 -31.04 -10.91
CA PRO A 150 7.16 -30.08 -10.78
C PRO A 150 6.91 -29.12 -9.60
N LEU A 151 7.96 -28.46 -9.13
CA LEU A 151 7.84 -27.38 -8.15
C LEU A 151 7.08 -26.19 -8.76
N PHE A 152 6.21 -25.60 -7.97
CA PHE A 152 5.48 -24.37 -8.28
C PHE A 152 5.38 -23.51 -7.00
N GLU A 153 4.69 -22.38 -7.06
CA GLU A 153 4.52 -21.45 -5.94
C GLU A 153 3.07 -20.97 -5.88
N LEU A 154 2.56 -20.64 -4.70
CA LEU A 154 1.28 -19.94 -4.56
C LEU A 154 1.51 -18.43 -4.64
N ASN A 155 0.75 -17.72 -5.48
CA ASN A 155 0.92 -16.29 -5.68
C ASN A 155 0.67 -15.50 -4.37
N PRO A 156 1.62 -14.67 -3.89
CA PRO A 156 1.42 -13.80 -2.72
C PRO A 156 0.18 -12.89 -2.79
N ASN A 157 -0.31 -12.58 -4.00
CA ASN A 157 -1.51 -11.79 -4.20
C ASN A 157 -2.81 -12.50 -3.84
N TRP A 158 -2.75 -13.81 -3.58
CA TRP A 158 -3.91 -14.60 -3.19
C TRP A 158 -4.20 -14.61 -1.70
N TYR A 159 -3.52 -13.81 -0.88
CA TYR A 159 -3.78 -13.73 0.55
C TYR A 159 -4.90 -12.72 0.87
N SER A 160 -5.89 -13.17 1.64
CA SER A 160 -7.09 -12.41 2.02
C SER A 160 -6.83 -11.52 3.23
N ASP A 161 -6.18 -10.38 3.03
CA ASP A 161 -5.83 -9.46 4.12
C ASP A 161 -6.99 -8.63 4.67
N ASP A 162 -8.14 -8.63 4.00
CA ASP A 162 -9.40 -8.06 4.50
C ASP A 162 -9.96 -8.78 5.74
N LEU A 163 -9.52 -10.02 5.98
CA LEU A 163 -9.91 -10.82 7.15
C LEU A 163 -8.99 -10.62 8.37
N GLU A 164 -7.96 -9.78 8.26
CA GLU A 164 -7.08 -9.45 9.38
C GLU A 164 -7.79 -8.54 10.40
N GLU A 165 -7.53 -8.70 11.69
CA GLU A 165 -8.07 -7.85 12.76
C GLU A 165 -6.90 -7.28 13.58
N TYR A 166 -6.89 -5.97 13.81
CA TYR A 166 -5.91 -5.34 14.70
C TYR A 166 -6.40 -5.43 16.15
N ASP A 167 -5.57 -6.03 17.00
CA ASP A 167 -5.80 -6.07 18.44
C ASP A 167 -5.15 -4.84 19.07
N TYR A 168 -5.97 -3.90 19.54
CA TYR A 168 -5.49 -2.65 20.15
C TYR A 168 -4.87 -2.83 21.53
N ASP A 169 -5.20 -3.90 22.25
CA ASP A 169 -4.63 -4.16 23.58
C ASP A 169 -3.23 -4.79 23.46
N GLN A 170 -3.05 -5.66 22.47
CA GLN A 170 -1.77 -6.33 22.20
C GLN A 170 -0.91 -5.60 21.18
N HIS A 171 -1.49 -4.64 20.44
CA HIS A 171 -0.88 -3.93 19.32
C HIS A 171 -0.31 -4.85 18.24
N ILE A 172 -1.07 -5.89 17.87
CA ILE A 172 -0.69 -6.85 16.85
C ILE A 172 -1.86 -7.15 15.91
N THR A 173 -1.54 -7.46 14.67
CA THR A 173 -2.52 -7.92 13.69
C THR A 173 -2.65 -9.44 13.72
N LYS A 174 -3.89 -9.92 13.71
CA LYS A 174 -4.25 -11.34 13.80
C LYS A 174 -5.14 -11.72 12.63
N ILE A 175 -5.13 -13.01 12.30
CA ILE A 175 -6.10 -13.66 11.42
C ILE A 175 -6.48 -14.99 12.05
N LYS A 176 -7.76 -15.36 12.00
CA LYS A 176 -8.22 -16.64 12.54
C LYS A 176 -7.81 -17.76 11.59
N GLU A 177 -7.47 -18.93 12.11
CA GLU A 177 -6.95 -20.04 11.29
C GLU A 177 -8.02 -20.57 10.32
N GLU A 178 -9.29 -20.48 10.70
CA GLU A 178 -10.43 -20.79 9.85
C GLU A 178 -10.65 -19.75 8.74
N ASP A 179 -10.06 -18.56 8.83
CA ASP A 179 -10.19 -17.48 7.84
C ASP A 179 -9.06 -17.51 6.80
N LEU A 180 -8.03 -18.33 7.01
CA LEU A 180 -6.98 -18.57 6.01
C LEU A 180 -7.56 -19.28 4.77
N ASN A 181 -7.05 -18.87 3.61
CA ASN A 181 -7.40 -19.52 2.34
C ASN A 181 -6.93 -20.97 2.33
N GLU A 182 -7.76 -21.83 1.75
CA GLU A 182 -7.51 -23.27 1.65
C GLU A 182 -7.16 -23.67 0.22
N PHE A 183 -6.13 -24.50 0.06
CA PHE A 183 -5.72 -25.05 -1.22
C PHE A 183 -5.80 -26.57 -1.23
N TYR A 184 -6.31 -27.10 -2.35
CA TYR A 184 -6.58 -28.51 -2.57
C TYR A 184 -6.53 -28.82 -4.07
N VAL A 185 -6.69 -30.08 -4.44
CA VAL A 185 -6.52 -30.52 -5.83
C VAL A 185 -7.76 -31.28 -6.27
N LYS A 186 -8.29 -30.86 -7.43
CA LYS A 186 -9.24 -31.67 -8.20
C LYS A 186 -8.45 -32.65 -9.06
N ILE A 187 -8.60 -33.93 -8.81
CA ILE A 187 -7.98 -35.00 -9.62
C ILE A 187 -9.08 -35.68 -10.43
N SER A 188 -8.91 -35.76 -11.74
CA SER A 188 -9.71 -36.62 -12.61
C SER A 188 -8.91 -37.85 -13.00
N PHE A 189 -9.40 -39.03 -12.66
CA PHE A 189 -8.79 -40.31 -13.03
C PHE A 189 -9.87 -41.30 -13.49
N GLU A 190 -9.68 -41.96 -14.64
CA GLU A 190 -10.69 -42.85 -15.26
C GLU A 190 -12.06 -42.16 -15.40
N ALA A 191 -12.04 -40.89 -15.83
CA ALA A 191 -13.19 -39.99 -15.97
C ALA A 191 -13.99 -39.71 -14.67
N LYS A 192 -13.45 -40.05 -13.49
CA LYS A 192 -14.05 -39.75 -12.19
C LYS A 192 -13.24 -38.69 -11.44
N PRO A 193 -13.87 -37.60 -10.97
CA PRO A 193 -13.19 -36.59 -10.18
C PRO A 193 -13.15 -36.97 -8.70
N VAL A 194 -12.14 -36.47 -7.99
CA VAL A 194 -12.01 -36.47 -6.53
C VAL A 194 -11.33 -35.18 -6.09
N TYR A 195 -11.71 -34.66 -4.93
CA TYR A 195 -11.12 -33.44 -4.36
C TYR A 195 -10.37 -33.79 -3.09
N LEU A 196 -9.04 -33.59 -3.10
CA LEU A 196 -8.16 -33.95 -2.00
C LEU A 196 -7.06 -32.89 -1.81
N PRO A 197 -6.54 -32.68 -0.58
CA PRO A 197 -7.02 -33.26 0.68
C PRO A 197 -8.46 -32.85 1.02
N LEU A 198 -9.09 -33.60 1.91
CA LEU A 198 -10.45 -33.29 2.37
C LEU A 198 -10.48 -31.97 3.13
N GLU A 199 -11.67 -31.36 3.25
CA GLU A 199 -11.88 -30.26 4.19
C GLU A 199 -11.47 -30.72 5.60
N GLY A 200 -10.68 -29.93 6.32
CA GLY A 200 -9.98 -30.42 7.53
C GLY A 200 -8.54 -30.91 7.30
N GLU A 201 -8.07 -31.03 6.05
CA GLU A 201 -6.68 -31.45 5.74
C GLU A 201 -5.97 -30.56 4.70
N ARG A 202 -6.67 -29.55 4.17
CA ARG A 202 -6.19 -28.67 3.11
C ARG A 202 -4.99 -27.82 3.50
N LEU A 203 -4.20 -27.43 2.51
CA LEU A 203 -3.07 -26.53 2.70
C LEU A 203 -3.57 -25.11 3.04
N LYS A 204 -3.01 -24.51 4.10
CA LYS A 204 -3.32 -23.14 4.54
C LYS A 204 -2.03 -22.31 4.62
N PRO A 205 -1.59 -21.69 3.52
CA PRO A 205 -0.41 -20.82 3.52
C PRO A 205 -0.65 -19.55 4.35
N VAL A 206 0.42 -19.04 4.96
CA VAL A 206 0.45 -17.77 5.68
C VAL A 206 1.41 -16.79 5.02
N THR A 207 1.43 -15.53 5.46
CA THR A 207 2.41 -14.53 5.02
C THR A 207 2.53 -13.41 6.06
N TYR A 208 3.26 -12.34 5.73
CA TYR A 208 3.27 -11.11 6.51
C TYR A 208 1.86 -10.54 6.66
N LYS A 209 1.50 -10.24 7.91
CA LYS A 209 0.26 -9.56 8.27
C LYS A 209 0.48 -8.06 8.32
N ARG A 210 -0.46 -7.26 7.82
CA ARG A 210 -0.33 -5.80 7.76
C ARG A 210 -0.13 -5.23 9.17
N ASN A 211 0.70 -4.21 9.30
CA ASN A 211 0.77 -3.41 10.52
C ASN A 211 -0.44 -2.46 10.62
N TYR A 212 -0.52 -1.65 11.68
CA TYR A 212 -1.62 -0.71 11.89
C TYR A 212 -1.83 0.26 10.71
N GLU A 213 -0.76 0.96 10.28
CA GLU A 213 -0.79 1.94 9.19
C GLU A 213 -1.30 1.32 7.87
N GLU A 214 -0.81 0.12 7.55
CA GLU A 214 -1.16 -0.63 6.35
C GLU A 214 -2.60 -1.16 6.38
N LEU A 215 -3.09 -1.55 7.55
CA LEU A 215 -4.43 -2.11 7.71
C LEU A 215 -5.52 -1.06 7.47
N ILE A 216 -5.24 0.20 7.82
CA ILE A 216 -6.18 1.31 7.57
C ILE A 216 -6.52 1.43 6.08
N GLY A 217 -5.57 1.14 5.20
CA GLY A 217 -5.77 1.19 3.76
C GLY A 217 -6.83 0.22 3.24
N LEU A 218 -7.14 -0.84 3.99
CA LEU A 218 -8.14 -1.85 3.63
C LEU A 218 -9.56 -1.50 4.10
N PHE A 219 -9.74 -0.45 4.91
CA PHE A 219 -11.09 -0.04 5.30
C PHE A 219 -11.91 0.36 4.07
N ASN A 220 -13.17 -0.04 4.11
CA ASN A 220 -14.12 0.19 3.04
C ASN A 220 -14.46 1.68 2.94
N THR A 221 -14.59 2.16 1.71
CA THR A 221 -14.87 3.57 1.39
C THR A 221 -16.31 3.99 1.71
N ASP A 222 -17.14 3.08 2.20
CA ASP A 222 -18.49 3.38 2.68
C ASP A 222 -18.52 3.78 4.17
N ASP A 223 -17.35 3.97 4.79
CA ASP A 223 -17.16 4.32 6.21
C ASP A 223 -17.82 3.33 7.19
N SER A 224 -18.14 2.11 6.76
CA SER A 224 -18.77 1.09 7.61
C SER A 224 -17.84 0.54 8.71
N GLY A 225 -16.54 0.85 8.62
CA GLY A 225 -15.49 0.23 9.44
C GLY A 225 -15.19 -1.22 9.06
N SER A 226 -15.87 -1.77 8.05
CA SER A 226 -15.51 -3.06 7.45
C SER A 226 -14.29 -2.92 6.55
N LYS A 227 -13.60 -4.03 6.28
CA LYS A 227 -12.49 -4.07 5.31
C LYS A 227 -12.92 -4.81 4.05
N ASP A 228 -12.33 -4.42 2.93
CA ASP A 228 -12.60 -5.02 1.62
C ASP A 228 -11.33 -5.05 0.76
N LEU A 229 -11.14 -6.08 -0.06
CA LEU A 229 -9.95 -6.19 -0.93
C LEU A 229 -9.97 -5.22 -2.12
N LEU A 230 -11.15 -4.83 -2.60
CA LEU A 230 -11.35 -4.06 -3.82
C LEU A 230 -11.82 -2.63 -3.51
N THR A 231 -12.85 -2.51 -2.69
CA THR A 231 -13.52 -1.24 -2.38
C THR A 231 -12.94 -0.69 -1.08
N ASN A 232 -11.71 -0.19 -1.12
CA ASN A 232 -11.00 0.33 0.04
C ASN A 232 -10.24 1.63 -0.27
N TYR A 233 -9.77 2.33 0.76
CA TYR A 233 -9.08 3.62 0.60
C TYR A 233 -7.77 3.52 -0.17
N GLU A 234 -6.98 2.48 0.08
CA GLU A 234 -5.72 2.23 -0.63
C GLU A 234 -5.97 2.23 -2.16
N ASN A 235 -6.95 1.44 -2.61
CA ASN A 235 -7.34 1.36 -4.01
C ASN A 235 -8.01 2.64 -4.50
N LYS A 236 -8.88 3.25 -3.70
CA LYS A 236 -9.56 4.51 -4.04
C LYS A 236 -8.57 5.59 -4.44
N PHE A 237 -7.51 5.79 -3.67
CA PHE A 237 -6.53 6.85 -3.92
C PHE A 237 -5.49 6.49 -4.97
N ILE A 238 -5.08 5.22 -5.06
CA ILE A 238 -4.20 4.76 -6.16
C ILE A 238 -4.92 4.89 -7.51
N ASP A 239 -6.23 4.64 -7.55
CA ASP A 239 -7.05 4.71 -8.76
C ASP A 239 -7.74 6.07 -8.98
N ALA A 240 -7.64 7.01 -8.03
CA ALA A 240 -8.49 8.22 -7.97
C ALA A 240 -8.52 9.03 -9.27
N HIS A 241 -7.41 9.00 -10.01
CA HIS A 241 -7.24 9.79 -11.21
C HIS A 241 -7.09 8.95 -12.47
N LYS A 242 -7.35 7.63 -12.46
CA LYS A 242 -7.09 6.74 -13.60
C LYS A 242 -7.72 7.17 -14.94
N GLU A 243 -8.84 7.87 -14.90
CA GLU A 243 -9.47 8.41 -16.13
C GLU A 243 -8.72 9.62 -16.72
N LYS A 244 -8.00 10.37 -15.89
CA LYS A 244 -7.18 11.53 -16.27
C LYS A 244 -5.71 11.15 -16.46
N ASN A 245 -5.21 10.27 -15.60
CA ASN A 245 -3.82 9.81 -15.49
C ASN A 245 -3.75 8.56 -14.59
N ASP A 246 -3.33 7.44 -15.16
CA ASP A 246 -3.20 6.15 -14.48
C ASP A 246 -1.75 5.84 -14.03
N ALA A 247 -0.83 6.81 -14.06
CA ALA A 247 0.59 6.56 -13.79
C ALA A 247 0.86 5.92 -12.41
N ILE A 248 0.29 6.44 -11.33
CA ILE A 248 0.46 5.87 -9.98
C ILE A 248 -0.04 4.43 -9.95
N LYS A 249 -1.25 4.20 -10.48
CA LYS A 249 -1.82 2.85 -10.64
C LYS A 249 -0.88 1.93 -11.43
N ASN A 250 -0.37 2.37 -12.58
CA ASN A 250 0.50 1.57 -13.43
C ASN A 250 1.85 1.25 -12.78
N ILE A 251 2.40 2.16 -11.97
CA ILE A 251 3.63 1.91 -11.20
C ILE A 251 3.39 0.85 -10.13
N VAL A 252 2.29 0.96 -9.38
CA VAL A 252 1.93 -0.02 -8.33
C VAL A 252 1.63 -1.39 -8.94
N ASP A 253 0.81 -1.45 -9.99
CA ASP A 253 0.43 -2.68 -10.68
C ASP A 253 1.65 -3.34 -11.32
N GLY A 254 2.44 -2.58 -12.07
CA GLY A 254 3.68 -3.08 -12.69
C GLY A 254 4.77 -3.43 -11.68
N PHE A 255 4.69 -2.98 -10.43
CA PHE A 255 5.55 -3.44 -9.35
C PHE A 255 5.04 -4.76 -8.76
N SER A 256 3.73 -4.87 -8.53
CA SER A 256 3.06 -6.11 -8.11
C SER A 256 3.28 -7.24 -9.11
N GLU A 257 3.01 -7.00 -10.40
CA GLU A 257 3.19 -7.98 -11.48
C GLU A 257 4.64 -8.48 -11.55
N TYR A 258 5.60 -7.55 -11.49
CA TYR A 258 7.02 -7.89 -11.59
C TYR A 258 7.45 -8.84 -10.46
N LEU A 259 7.00 -8.60 -9.23
CA LEU A 259 7.38 -9.37 -8.04
C LEU A 259 6.57 -10.65 -7.85
N CYS A 260 5.27 -10.62 -8.16
CA CYS A 260 4.35 -11.69 -7.79
C CYS A 260 3.99 -12.61 -8.97
N GLU A 261 4.22 -12.18 -10.22
CA GLU A 261 3.69 -12.86 -11.40
C GLU A 261 4.71 -13.14 -12.50
N ASP A 262 5.52 -12.15 -12.88
CA ASP A 262 6.47 -12.25 -14.01
C ASP A 262 7.73 -13.03 -13.67
N ASN A 263 8.15 -12.98 -12.41
CA ASN A 263 9.42 -13.55 -11.97
C ASN A 263 9.20 -14.39 -10.71
N ARG A 264 9.70 -15.63 -10.71
CA ARG A 264 9.57 -16.60 -9.61
C ARG A 264 10.85 -16.78 -8.79
N ASP A 265 12.00 -16.39 -9.36
CA ASP A 265 13.33 -16.63 -8.79
C ASP A 265 14.14 -15.33 -8.66
N LEU A 266 13.53 -14.29 -8.11
CA LEU A 266 14.21 -13.01 -7.91
C LEU A 266 15.18 -13.06 -6.73
N THR A 267 16.40 -12.63 -6.97
CA THR A 267 17.37 -12.32 -5.91
C THR A 267 17.01 -11.01 -5.21
N THR A 268 17.49 -10.82 -3.97
CA THR A 268 17.28 -9.56 -3.24
C THR A 268 17.84 -8.37 -4.00
N ASP A 269 18.98 -8.49 -4.68
CA ASP A 269 19.58 -7.41 -5.45
C ASP A 269 18.71 -6.97 -6.65
N GLN A 270 18.07 -7.93 -7.33
CA GLN A 270 17.12 -7.62 -8.41
C GLN A 270 15.87 -6.93 -7.87
N ILE A 271 15.37 -7.36 -6.72
CA ILE A 271 14.24 -6.71 -6.05
C ILE A 271 14.62 -5.29 -5.62
N GLU A 272 15.80 -5.09 -5.00
CA GLU A 272 16.30 -3.79 -4.59
C GLU A 272 16.44 -2.83 -5.78
N ALA A 273 16.94 -3.30 -6.93
CA ALA A 273 17.03 -2.50 -8.15
C ALA A 273 15.63 -2.06 -8.65
N LYS A 274 14.64 -2.96 -8.62
CA LYS A 274 13.24 -2.64 -8.96
C LYS A 274 12.63 -1.67 -7.94
N VAL A 275 12.91 -1.85 -6.65
CA VAL A 275 12.47 -0.97 -5.55
C VAL A 275 12.95 0.45 -5.79
N ILE A 276 14.26 0.66 -6.01
CA ILE A 276 14.83 1.99 -6.26
C ILE A 276 14.16 2.65 -7.46
N LYS A 277 14.04 1.90 -8.57
CA LYS A 277 13.44 2.39 -9.81
C LYS A 277 11.99 2.83 -9.58
N SER A 278 11.13 1.95 -9.05
CA SER A 278 9.71 2.24 -8.91
C SER A 278 9.41 3.25 -7.79
N ALA A 279 10.21 3.29 -6.73
CA ALA A 279 10.11 4.33 -5.70
C ALA A 279 10.45 5.73 -6.26
N LYS A 280 11.49 5.83 -7.09
CA LYS A 280 11.84 7.08 -7.78
C LYS A 280 10.74 7.50 -8.77
N GLU A 281 10.23 6.54 -9.55
CA GLU A 281 9.11 6.78 -10.47
C GLU A 281 7.89 7.33 -9.70
N LEU A 282 7.52 6.74 -8.56
CA LEU A 282 6.43 7.26 -7.72
C LEU A 282 6.62 8.74 -7.33
N TRP A 283 7.80 9.10 -6.82
CA TRP A 283 8.09 10.49 -6.44
C TRP A 283 8.04 11.42 -7.65
N ASP A 284 8.74 11.07 -8.74
CA ASP A 284 8.81 11.89 -9.94
C ASP A 284 7.42 12.14 -10.55
N TYR A 285 6.57 11.11 -10.57
CA TYR A 285 5.17 11.23 -11.01
C TYR A 285 4.32 12.04 -10.04
N ALA A 286 4.49 11.87 -8.72
CA ALA A 286 3.79 12.68 -7.74
C ALA A 286 4.17 14.17 -7.87
N VAL A 287 5.42 14.51 -8.14
CA VAL A 287 5.83 15.89 -8.44
C VAL A 287 5.23 16.38 -9.75
N TRP A 288 5.24 15.54 -10.78
CA TRP A 288 4.72 15.88 -12.11
C TRP A 288 3.22 16.17 -12.09
N GLN A 289 2.41 15.36 -11.40
CA GLN A 289 0.95 15.57 -11.34
C GLN A 289 0.57 16.86 -10.62
N HIS A 290 1.41 17.37 -9.71
CA HIS A 290 1.16 18.61 -8.95
C HIS A 290 1.47 19.87 -9.76
N LYS A 291 1.74 19.76 -11.06
CA LYS A 291 2.03 20.89 -11.94
C LYS A 291 1.09 20.83 -13.13
N ASP A 292 0.68 22.01 -13.60
CA ASP A 292 0.04 22.11 -14.90
C ASP A 292 1.01 21.61 -15.98
N HIS A 293 0.52 20.78 -16.88
CA HIS A 293 1.34 20.18 -17.92
C HIS A 293 0.52 19.90 -19.18
N THR A 294 1.21 19.65 -20.29
CA THR A 294 0.58 19.25 -21.55
C THR A 294 0.81 17.77 -21.80
N SER A 295 -0.20 17.09 -22.30
CA SER A 295 -0.11 15.70 -22.77
C SER A 295 -0.46 15.61 -24.24
N THR A 296 0.29 14.80 -24.98
CA THR A 296 0.00 14.53 -26.39
C THR A 296 -0.83 13.25 -26.51
N ILE A 297 -2.12 13.41 -26.80
CA ILE A 297 -3.02 12.29 -27.07
C ILE A 297 -2.91 11.92 -28.53
N VAL A 298 -2.65 10.63 -28.82
CA VAL A 298 -2.57 10.12 -30.19
C VAL A 298 -3.79 9.25 -30.47
N THR A 299 -4.73 9.76 -31.26
CA THR A 299 -5.93 9.03 -31.67
C THR A 299 -5.69 8.41 -33.04
N THR A 300 -5.90 7.10 -33.17
CA THR A 300 -5.85 6.44 -34.48
C THR A 300 -7.26 6.38 -35.07
N ILE A 301 -7.48 7.06 -36.19
CA ILE A 301 -8.74 7.02 -36.92
C ILE A 301 -8.94 5.61 -37.46
N LYS A 302 -9.84 4.85 -36.85
CA LYS A 302 -10.08 3.41 -37.16
C LYS A 302 -10.33 3.11 -38.63
N LYS A 303 -10.83 4.07 -39.41
CA LYS A 303 -11.14 3.91 -40.85
C LYS A 303 -9.96 4.16 -41.78
N THR A 304 -9.11 5.14 -41.48
CA THR A 304 -8.00 5.56 -42.36
C THR A 304 -6.64 5.09 -41.86
N GLY A 305 -6.54 4.69 -40.59
CA GLY A 305 -5.27 4.38 -39.93
C GLY A 305 -4.43 5.61 -39.62
N GLU A 306 -4.91 6.82 -39.94
CA GLU A 306 -4.22 8.07 -39.66
C GLU A 306 -4.19 8.33 -38.15
N LYS A 307 -3.06 8.87 -37.70
CA LYS A 307 -2.84 9.24 -36.29
C LYS A 307 -3.04 10.75 -36.15
N GLU A 308 -4.11 11.15 -35.48
CA GLU A 308 -4.30 12.52 -35.03
C GLU A 308 -3.57 12.72 -33.71
N LYS A 309 -2.85 13.83 -33.60
CA LYS A 309 -2.18 14.25 -32.37
C LYS A 309 -2.89 15.47 -31.83
N GLU A 310 -3.39 15.37 -30.61
CA GLU A 310 -3.98 16.47 -29.87
C GLU A 310 -3.10 16.79 -28.67
N ILE A 311 -2.73 18.06 -28.50
CA ILE A 311 -2.06 18.52 -27.28
C ILE A 311 -3.16 19.00 -26.34
N LYS A 312 -3.27 18.34 -25.19
CA LYS A 312 -4.25 18.67 -24.16
C LYS A 312 -3.54 19.26 -22.95
N GLU A 313 -4.02 20.40 -22.47
CA GLU A 313 -3.63 20.95 -21.18
C GLU A 313 -4.30 20.14 -20.07
N ILE A 314 -3.50 19.73 -19.08
CA ILE A 314 -3.92 18.97 -17.91
C ILE A 314 -3.58 19.84 -16.70
N GLU A 315 -4.62 20.21 -15.96
CA GLU A 315 -4.48 20.94 -14.70
C GLU A 315 -3.81 20.07 -13.63
N ALA A 316 -3.07 20.73 -12.74
CA ALA A 316 -2.45 20.10 -11.60
C ALA A 316 -3.47 19.35 -10.72
N ILE A 317 -3.11 18.15 -10.30
CA ILE A 317 -3.81 17.34 -9.31
C ILE A 317 -3.09 17.56 -7.98
N LEU A 318 -3.66 18.42 -7.15
CA LEU A 318 -3.11 18.81 -5.85
C LEU A 318 -3.63 17.89 -4.74
N ASP A 319 -3.12 16.66 -4.71
CA ASP A 319 -3.50 15.61 -3.76
C ASP A 319 -2.28 14.73 -3.43
N ASP A 320 -1.95 14.62 -2.14
CA ASP A 320 -0.81 13.84 -1.63
C ASP A 320 -1.17 12.39 -1.29
N ARG A 321 -2.47 12.07 -1.18
CA ARG A 321 -2.97 10.74 -0.81
C ARG A 321 -2.61 9.64 -1.81
N PRO A 322 -2.62 9.86 -3.15
CA PRO A 322 -2.19 8.84 -4.11
C PRO A 322 -0.76 8.35 -3.88
N LEU A 323 0.19 9.27 -3.60
CA LEU A 323 1.57 8.91 -3.29
C LEU A 323 1.64 8.12 -1.98
N TYR A 324 0.96 8.59 -0.94
CA TYR A 324 0.94 7.95 0.38
C TYR A 324 0.43 6.50 0.31
N TRP A 325 -0.74 6.28 -0.29
CA TRP A 325 -1.35 4.94 -0.37
C TRP A 325 -0.62 4.00 -1.31
N ALA A 326 -0.08 4.50 -2.43
CA ALA A 326 0.79 3.70 -3.31
C ALA A 326 2.03 3.17 -2.58
N ARG A 327 2.62 4.00 -1.71
CA ARG A 327 3.79 3.62 -0.90
C ARG A 327 3.45 2.55 0.12
N ASN A 328 2.30 2.64 0.78
CA ASN A 328 1.83 1.59 1.70
C ASN A 328 1.58 0.27 0.97
N ALA A 329 0.85 0.30 -0.16
CA ALA A 329 0.56 -0.89 -0.95
C ALA A 329 1.83 -1.61 -1.43
N MET A 330 2.80 -0.87 -1.98
CA MET A 330 4.05 -1.44 -2.49
C MET A 330 4.93 -2.01 -1.38
N GLN A 331 4.93 -1.42 -0.19
CA GLN A 331 5.64 -1.98 0.96
C GLN A 331 5.03 -3.28 1.45
N VAL A 332 3.69 -3.40 1.48
CA VAL A 332 3.02 -4.68 1.81
C VAL A 332 3.40 -5.76 0.80
N ILE A 333 3.42 -5.44 -0.50
CA ILE A 333 3.86 -6.36 -1.56
C ILE A 333 5.29 -6.83 -1.28
N LEU A 334 6.20 -5.91 -0.94
CA LEU A 334 7.60 -6.22 -0.66
C LEU A 334 7.75 -7.14 0.57
N LYS A 335 7.01 -6.86 1.66
CA LYS A 335 7.04 -7.65 2.90
C LYS A 335 6.50 -9.07 2.73
N ARG A 336 5.73 -9.34 1.67
CA ARG A 336 5.18 -10.68 1.37
C ARG A 336 6.05 -11.52 0.44
N GLN A 337 7.20 -11.01 -0.02
CA GLN A 337 8.08 -11.78 -0.90
C GLN A 337 8.82 -12.86 -0.12
N TYR A 338 8.74 -14.10 -0.60
CA TYR A 338 9.26 -15.26 0.11
C TYR A 338 10.77 -15.21 0.36
N VAL A 339 11.55 -14.62 -0.54
CA VAL A 339 13.00 -14.46 -0.36
C VAL A 339 13.36 -13.69 0.91
N TYR A 340 12.53 -12.73 1.33
CA TYR A 340 12.72 -12.02 2.60
C TYR A 340 12.18 -12.79 3.80
N ILE A 341 11.08 -13.52 3.62
CA ILE A 341 10.56 -14.43 4.65
C ILE A 341 11.60 -15.50 4.99
N GLU A 342 12.26 -16.08 3.99
CA GLU A 342 13.33 -17.05 4.16
C GLU A 342 14.53 -16.45 4.93
N ASP A 343 14.96 -15.24 4.55
CA ASP A 343 16.01 -14.49 5.25
C ASP A 343 15.66 -14.27 6.74
N ILE A 344 14.42 -13.85 7.02
CA ILE A 344 13.94 -13.58 8.38
C ILE A 344 13.84 -14.86 9.21
N LYS A 345 13.43 -15.99 8.61
CA LYS A 345 13.39 -17.30 9.30
C LYS A 345 14.77 -17.78 9.76
N ALA A 346 15.85 -17.26 9.18
CA ALA A 346 17.21 -17.55 9.61
C ALA A 346 17.72 -16.64 10.74
N LEU A 347 16.96 -15.59 11.10
CA LEU A 347 17.31 -14.65 12.18
C LEU A 347 16.92 -15.21 13.57
N PRO A 348 17.42 -14.63 14.67
CA PRO A 348 17.01 -15.01 16.02
C PRO A 348 15.50 -14.96 16.24
N GLN A 349 14.98 -15.78 17.16
CA GLN A 349 13.53 -15.89 17.43
C GLN A 349 12.86 -14.54 17.69
N LYS A 350 13.54 -13.61 18.37
CA LYS A 350 13.03 -12.26 18.61
C LYS A 350 12.71 -11.51 17.31
N ASP A 351 13.59 -11.60 16.31
CA ASP A 351 13.40 -10.93 15.02
C ASP A 351 12.30 -11.60 14.20
N GLN A 352 12.17 -12.94 14.33
CA GLN A 352 11.04 -13.67 13.76
C GLN A 352 9.70 -13.26 14.40
N ASP A 353 9.66 -13.14 15.74
CA ASP A 353 8.46 -12.72 16.48
C ASP A 353 8.08 -11.27 16.12
N ASP A 354 9.08 -10.39 16.03
CA ASP A 354 8.86 -9.01 15.60
C ASP A 354 8.18 -8.97 14.22
N PHE A 355 8.62 -9.79 13.27
CA PHE A 355 8.04 -9.81 11.93
C PHE A 355 6.68 -10.54 11.85
N PHE A 356 6.62 -11.81 12.25
CA PHE A 356 5.44 -12.66 12.05
C PHE A 356 4.33 -12.42 13.06
N ILE A 357 4.64 -11.89 14.25
CA ILE A 357 3.65 -11.62 15.30
C ILE A 357 3.33 -10.13 15.35
N LYS A 358 4.34 -9.26 15.38
CA LYS A 358 4.15 -7.82 15.64
C LYS A 358 4.15 -6.94 14.39
N SER A 359 4.37 -7.53 13.21
CA SER A 359 4.46 -6.79 11.93
C SER A 359 5.54 -5.69 11.93
N ILE A 360 6.66 -5.94 12.63
CA ILE A 360 7.83 -5.07 12.72
C ILE A 360 8.95 -5.69 11.88
N VAL A 361 9.49 -4.91 10.94
CA VAL A 361 10.60 -5.36 10.09
C VAL A 361 11.92 -5.36 10.89
N PRO A 362 12.62 -6.49 11.04
CA PRO A 362 13.87 -6.55 11.80
C PRO A 362 15.00 -5.76 11.13
N LYS A 363 15.67 -4.87 11.87
CA LYS A 363 16.68 -3.94 11.31
C LYS A 363 17.89 -4.61 10.65
N ASN A 364 18.21 -5.83 11.05
CA ASN A 364 19.30 -6.67 10.52
C ASN A 364 18.88 -7.50 9.30
N SER A 365 17.61 -7.50 8.90
CA SER A 365 17.12 -8.26 7.75
C SER A 365 17.44 -7.57 6.43
N LYS A 366 17.51 -8.34 5.35
CA LYS A 366 17.60 -7.77 3.99
C LYS A 366 16.35 -6.98 3.61
N LEU A 367 15.19 -7.37 4.15
CA LEU A 367 13.94 -6.63 3.95
C LEU A 367 14.01 -5.21 4.49
N TYR A 368 14.65 -4.99 5.64
CA TYR A 368 14.82 -3.65 6.19
C TYR A 368 15.60 -2.74 5.25
N LYS A 369 16.69 -3.25 4.64
CA LYS A 369 17.45 -2.52 3.62
C LYS A 369 16.58 -2.17 2.41
N ALA A 370 15.79 -3.12 1.90
CA ALA A 370 14.90 -2.87 0.78
C ALA A 370 13.81 -1.83 1.12
N ILE A 371 13.23 -1.87 2.32
CA ILE A 371 12.28 -0.86 2.82
C ILE A 371 12.97 0.50 2.96
N GLN A 372 14.19 0.56 3.47
CA GLN A 372 14.95 1.82 3.58
C GLN A 372 15.21 2.43 2.19
N LEU A 373 15.65 1.63 1.22
CA LEU A 373 15.82 2.07 -0.16
C LEU A 373 14.49 2.58 -0.75
N PHE A 374 13.38 1.91 -0.46
CA PHE A 374 12.06 2.35 -0.89
C PHE A 374 11.70 3.71 -0.27
N GLU A 375 11.78 3.85 1.05
CA GLU A 375 11.45 5.08 1.79
C GLU A 375 12.32 6.25 1.32
N GLU A 376 13.64 6.08 1.23
CA GLU A 376 14.58 7.15 0.85
C GLU A 376 14.32 7.67 -0.58
N ASN A 377 14.03 6.79 -1.53
CA ASN A 377 13.79 7.19 -2.92
C ASN A 377 12.37 7.73 -3.15
N SER A 378 11.36 7.17 -2.49
CA SER A 378 9.96 7.60 -2.65
C SER A 378 9.61 8.86 -1.85
N ARG A 379 10.46 9.26 -0.89
CA ARG A 379 10.36 10.52 -0.12
C ARG A 379 11.33 11.60 -0.58
N ASN A 380 12.13 11.31 -1.60
CA ASN A 380 13.16 12.18 -2.18
C ASN A 380 14.34 12.53 -1.27
N TYR A 381 14.66 11.69 -0.29
CA TYR A 381 15.83 11.93 0.57
C TYR A 381 17.13 11.87 -0.22
N THR A 382 17.23 10.97 -1.20
CA THR A 382 18.40 10.81 -2.07
C THR A 382 18.33 11.61 -3.36
N GLY A 383 17.21 12.30 -3.63
CA GLY A 383 16.97 13.04 -4.87
C GLY A 383 17.08 14.56 -4.74
N ILE A 384 17.41 15.08 -3.54
CA ILE A 384 17.70 16.50 -3.33
C ILE A 384 19.01 16.86 -4.05
N ASP A 385 18.91 17.66 -5.11
CA ASP A 385 20.06 18.07 -5.93
C ASP A 385 20.08 19.59 -6.19
N PHE A 386 21.13 20.24 -5.70
CA PHE A 386 21.41 21.66 -5.93
C PHE A 386 22.58 21.92 -6.89
N SER A 387 23.10 20.88 -7.56
CA SER A 387 24.25 20.99 -8.48
C SER A 387 23.98 21.93 -9.65
N LYS A 388 22.72 21.99 -10.12
CA LYS A 388 22.28 22.85 -11.23
C LYS A 388 21.86 24.26 -10.80
N ALA A 389 21.97 24.59 -9.51
CA ALA A 389 21.51 25.86 -8.95
C ALA A 389 22.62 26.93 -8.85
N VAL A 390 23.55 26.97 -9.82
CA VAL A 390 24.66 27.93 -9.82
C VAL A 390 24.10 29.35 -9.99
N GLY A 391 24.39 30.23 -9.03
CA GLY A 391 23.87 31.60 -9.00
C GLY A 391 22.45 31.74 -8.44
N ASN A 392 21.76 30.63 -8.19
CA ASN A 392 20.41 30.63 -7.61
C ASN A 392 20.48 30.56 -6.07
N LYS A 393 19.47 31.13 -5.43
CA LYS A 393 19.18 30.91 -4.00
C LYS A 393 18.66 29.50 -3.81
N LYS A 394 19.27 28.76 -2.89
CA LYS A 394 18.96 27.34 -2.67
C LYS A 394 18.08 27.16 -1.44
N VAL A 395 16.91 26.56 -1.62
CA VAL A 395 15.91 26.40 -0.55
C VAL A 395 15.57 24.93 -0.40
N LEU A 396 15.61 24.43 0.83
CA LEU A 396 15.07 23.12 1.18
C LEU A 396 13.74 23.31 1.91
N ILE A 397 12.69 22.66 1.42
CA ILE A 397 11.37 22.66 2.07
C ILE A 397 10.97 21.23 2.39
N THR A 398 10.48 20.99 3.60
CA THR A 398 10.00 19.66 4.01
C THR A 398 8.50 19.68 4.20
N GLY A 399 7.82 18.59 3.85
CA GLY A 399 6.42 18.34 4.19
C GLY A 399 6.25 17.06 5.00
N PHE A 400 5.01 16.71 5.33
CA PHE A 400 4.63 15.46 5.98
C PHE A 400 3.62 14.67 5.16
N ASP A 401 3.60 13.36 5.38
CA ASP A 401 2.54 12.47 4.90
C ASP A 401 1.16 12.89 5.50
N PRO A 402 0.04 12.46 4.88
CA PRO A 402 -1.27 12.44 5.52
C PRO A 402 -1.24 11.76 6.90
N PHE A 403 -2.06 12.27 7.84
CA PHE A 403 -2.21 11.72 9.20
C PHE A 403 -3.67 11.76 9.63
N GLN A 404 -3.98 11.16 10.80
CA GLN A 404 -5.37 10.92 11.25
C GLN A 404 -6.17 10.09 10.23
N LEU A 405 -5.53 9.02 9.78
CA LEU A 405 -6.02 8.14 8.73
C LEU A 405 -7.20 7.28 9.17
N ASN A 406 -7.41 7.07 10.47
CA ASN A 406 -8.49 6.23 10.98
C ASN A 406 -9.72 7.10 11.31
N PRO A 407 -10.92 6.78 10.81
CA PRO A 407 -12.16 7.30 11.39
C PRO A 407 -12.39 6.63 12.76
N ASP A 408 -11.58 6.98 13.77
CA ASP A 408 -11.79 6.45 15.13
C ASP A 408 -13.09 7.04 15.67
N THR A 409 -14.12 6.21 15.85
CA THR A 409 -15.42 6.66 16.38
C THR A 409 -15.36 7.12 17.84
N ASN A 410 -14.28 6.80 18.58
CA ASN A 410 -14.02 7.33 19.92
C ASN A 410 -13.33 8.71 19.89
N PHE A 411 -12.73 9.05 18.75
CA PHE A 411 -12.17 10.36 18.48
C PHE A 411 -13.08 11.08 17.50
N ASN A 412 -13.99 11.92 18.02
CA ASN A 412 -14.82 12.80 17.19
C ASN A 412 -13.95 13.90 16.55
N THR A 413 -13.03 13.51 15.68
CA THR A 413 -12.42 14.40 14.70
C THR A 413 -13.28 14.35 13.46
N SER A 414 -13.44 15.49 12.80
CA SER A 414 -14.02 15.60 11.46
C SER A 414 -13.16 14.92 10.37
N MET A 415 -12.26 14.00 10.76
CA MET A 415 -11.15 13.44 10.00
C MET A 415 -11.15 11.90 10.14
N GLY A 416 -10.71 11.22 9.09
CA GLY A 416 -10.78 9.76 8.90
C GLY A 416 -10.40 9.41 7.46
N ALA A 417 -10.14 8.15 7.11
CA ALA A 417 -9.56 7.81 5.80
C ALA A 417 -10.32 8.36 4.57
N ASP A 418 -11.66 8.51 4.64
CA ASP A 418 -12.44 9.18 3.58
C ASP A 418 -12.73 10.65 3.79
N SER A 419 -12.32 11.22 4.91
CA SER A 419 -12.56 12.64 5.12
C SER A 419 -11.85 13.41 4.01
N VAL A 420 -12.61 14.29 3.36
CA VAL A 420 -12.06 15.30 2.45
C VAL A 420 -10.97 16.15 3.12
N ASN A 421 -10.82 16.03 4.44
CA ASN A 421 -9.83 16.71 5.28
C ASN A 421 -8.58 15.87 5.57
N THR A 422 -8.52 14.57 5.24
CA THR A 422 -7.37 13.69 5.52
C THR A 422 -6.31 13.76 4.42
N PHE A 423 -5.92 14.99 4.09
CA PHE A 423 -4.79 15.33 3.24
C PHE A 423 -3.85 16.21 4.05
N ASN A 424 -2.57 16.31 3.67
CA ASN A 424 -1.64 17.18 4.35
C ASN A 424 -1.18 18.32 3.42
N PRO A 425 -1.60 19.58 3.66
CA PRO A 425 -1.15 20.72 2.87
C PRO A 425 0.36 20.83 2.72
N SER A 426 1.13 20.36 3.73
CA SER A 426 2.59 20.39 3.68
C SER A 426 3.17 19.38 2.70
N GLY A 427 2.58 18.19 2.57
CA GLY A 427 2.94 17.20 1.56
C GLY A 427 2.67 17.71 0.15
N ILE A 428 1.47 18.28 -0.06
CA ILE A 428 1.08 18.90 -1.33
C ILE A 428 2.01 20.08 -1.69
N LEU A 429 2.32 20.94 -0.72
CA LEU A 429 3.26 22.06 -0.91
C LEU A 429 4.64 21.56 -1.33
N ALA A 430 5.16 20.52 -0.68
CA ALA A 430 6.45 19.93 -1.01
C ALA A 430 6.48 19.39 -2.45
N LEU A 431 5.45 18.66 -2.87
CA LEU A 431 5.34 18.12 -4.22
C LEU A 431 5.21 19.22 -5.28
N PHE A 432 4.40 20.25 -5.01
CA PHE A 432 4.21 21.40 -5.90
C PHE A 432 5.49 22.23 -6.08
N LEU A 433 6.24 22.48 -5.00
CA LEU A 433 7.41 23.34 -5.02
C LEU A 433 8.68 22.67 -5.56
N GLN A 434 8.73 21.34 -5.61
CA GLN A 434 9.89 20.59 -6.11
C GLN A 434 10.25 21.01 -7.53
N ASN A 435 11.40 21.66 -7.74
CA ASN A 435 11.81 22.19 -9.04
C ASN A 435 10.75 23.10 -9.70
N ASN A 436 10.05 23.93 -8.93
CA ASN A 436 9.03 24.85 -9.45
C ASN A 436 9.64 25.89 -10.43
N GLN A 437 9.09 25.98 -11.64
CA GLN A 437 9.63 26.80 -12.72
C GLN A 437 9.52 28.31 -12.47
N ASP A 438 8.41 28.77 -11.88
CA ASP A 438 8.20 30.20 -11.61
C ASP A 438 9.21 30.76 -10.61
N LEU A 439 9.58 29.95 -9.63
CA LEU A 439 10.61 30.30 -8.66
C LEU A 439 12.02 30.17 -9.24
N GLN A 440 12.28 29.16 -10.09
CA GLN A 440 13.54 29.06 -10.82
C GLN A 440 13.78 30.26 -11.73
N ASN A 441 12.76 30.75 -12.42
CA ASN A 441 12.80 31.97 -13.24
C ASN A 441 13.12 33.23 -12.42
N LYS A 442 12.96 33.17 -11.09
CA LYS A 442 13.34 34.21 -10.12
C LYS A 442 14.68 33.92 -9.43
N ASN A 443 15.49 33.02 -9.98
CA ASN A 443 16.75 32.53 -9.41
C ASN A 443 16.59 31.88 -8.03
N ILE A 444 15.46 31.21 -7.77
CA ILE A 444 15.21 30.47 -6.53
C ILE A 444 15.07 28.98 -6.90
N GLN A 445 16.05 28.17 -6.51
CA GLN A 445 15.98 26.72 -6.63
C GLN A 445 15.39 26.13 -5.35
N ILE A 446 14.24 25.48 -5.46
CA ILE A 446 13.65 24.72 -4.35
C ILE A 446 13.81 23.22 -4.60
N GLN A 447 14.39 22.53 -3.61
CA GLN A 447 14.32 21.08 -3.46
C GLN A 447 13.44 20.74 -2.26
N THR A 448 12.74 19.62 -2.31
CA THR A 448 11.81 19.21 -1.26
C THR A 448 11.92 17.73 -0.90
N CYS A 449 11.39 17.37 0.26
CA CYS A 449 11.19 15.99 0.68
C CYS A 449 9.99 15.89 1.62
N VAL A 450 9.48 14.68 1.82
CA VAL A 450 8.32 14.43 2.70
C VAL A 450 8.70 13.46 3.83
N PHE A 451 8.44 13.84 5.08
CA PHE A 451 8.68 13.00 6.26
C PHE A 451 7.45 12.19 6.67
N PRO A 452 7.65 10.97 7.19
CA PRO A 452 6.56 10.19 7.77
C PRO A 452 6.01 10.86 9.02
N VAL A 453 4.73 10.65 9.28
CA VAL A 453 4.12 10.95 10.57
C VAL A 453 4.25 9.71 11.46
N ARG A 454 5.50 9.39 11.82
CA ARG A 454 5.89 8.21 12.62
C ARG A 454 7.05 8.54 13.57
N TYR A 455 6.90 8.24 14.86
CA TYR A 455 7.90 8.53 15.89
C TYR A 455 9.18 7.71 15.73
N GLU A 456 9.06 6.43 15.40
CA GLU A 456 10.23 5.55 15.30
C GLU A 456 11.19 5.96 14.16
N ASP A 457 10.68 6.51 13.07
CA ASP A 457 11.51 7.08 12.00
C ASP A 457 12.35 8.26 12.50
N PHE A 458 11.75 9.11 13.33
CA PHE A 458 12.45 10.22 13.99
C PHE A 458 13.47 9.69 15.00
N ASP A 459 13.15 8.64 15.75
CA ASP A 459 14.09 7.99 16.67
C ASP A 459 15.26 7.33 15.93
N ASN A 460 15.03 6.91 14.68
CA ASN A 460 16.06 6.43 13.75
C ASN A 460 16.81 7.56 13.02
N GLN A 461 16.67 8.80 13.48
CA GLN A 461 17.41 9.96 13.00
C GLN A 461 17.17 10.34 11.52
N VAL A 462 15.97 10.05 10.99
CA VAL A 462 15.67 10.34 9.57
C VAL A 462 15.80 11.84 9.25
N VAL A 463 15.37 12.72 10.17
CA VAL A 463 15.49 14.18 10.01
C VAL A 463 16.94 14.58 9.98
N GLU A 464 17.75 14.05 10.90
CA GLU A 464 19.14 14.42 11.03
C GLU A 464 19.97 13.99 9.83
N ASN A 465 19.70 12.81 9.28
CA ASN A 465 20.40 12.29 8.11
C ASN A 465 20.20 13.20 6.89
N VAL A 466 18.94 13.56 6.59
CA VAL A 466 18.62 14.44 5.46
C VAL A 466 19.18 15.86 5.68
N ILE A 467 18.95 16.45 6.85
CA ILE A 467 19.32 17.85 7.08
C ILE A 467 20.84 18.03 7.12
N LYS A 468 21.59 17.13 7.77
CA LYS A 468 23.07 17.25 7.86
C LYS A 468 23.74 17.20 6.48
N GLU A 469 23.19 16.44 5.54
CA GLU A 469 23.73 16.33 4.18
C GLU A 469 23.62 17.66 3.38
N HIS A 470 22.52 18.39 3.57
CA HIS A 470 22.19 19.54 2.72
C HIS A 470 22.35 20.91 3.38
N ILE A 471 22.38 21.01 4.71
CA ILE A 471 22.36 22.30 5.42
C ILE A 471 23.53 23.24 5.08
N GLY A 472 24.69 22.69 4.71
CA GLY A 472 25.85 23.47 4.25
C GLY A 472 25.72 23.98 2.81
N GLN A 473 24.77 23.47 2.04
CA GLN A 473 24.61 23.75 0.62
C GLN A 473 23.48 24.74 0.32
N VAL A 474 22.59 24.98 1.27
CA VAL A 474 21.36 25.77 1.10
C VAL A 474 21.47 27.17 1.72
N ASP A 475 20.63 28.08 1.25
CA ASP A 475 20.46 29.41 1.82
C ASP A 475 19.33 29.51 2.84
N LEU A 476 18.38 28.57 2.80
CA LEU A 476 17.17 28.56 3.63
C LEU A 476 16.64 27.13 3.79
N ILE A 477 16.24 26.76 5.01
CA ILE A 477 15.41 25.57 5.27
C ILE A 477 14.11 26.01 5.93
N ILE A 478 12.98 25.55 5.39
CA ILE A 478 11.67 25.69 6.04
C ILE A 478 11.06 24.31 6.18
N THR A 479 10.87 23.86 7.41
CA THR A 479 10.04 22.68 7.67
C THR A 479 8.57 23.11 7.70
N THR A 480 7.67 22.37 7.06
CA THR A 480 6.24 22.71 7.02
C THR A 480 5.38 21.57 7.52
N SER A 481 4.26 21.91 8.15
CA SER A 481 3.20 20.96 8.54
C SER A 481 1.84 21.65 8.56
N LEU A 482 0.77 20.88 8.68
CA LEU A 482 -0.58 21.39 8.91
C LEU A 482 -0.71 22.03 10.31
N ASN A 483 -1.35 23.20 10.40
CA ASN A 483 -1.64 23.89 11.65
C ASN A 483 -2.90 23.33 12.35
N GLY A 484 -2.97 22.02 12.54
CA GLY A 484 -4.16 21.36 13.10
C GLY A 484 -5.46 21.79 12.39
N GLY A 485 -6.46 22.26 13.16
CA GLY A 485 -7.72 22.80 12.64
C GLY A 485 -7.73 24.32 12.41
N ASN A 486 -6.58 25.00 12.50
CA ASN A 486 -6.51 26.46 12.40
C ASN A 486 -6.52 26.90 10.93
N ASN A 487 -7.38 27.88 10.61
CA ASN A 487 -7.49 28.44 9.26
C ASN A 487 -6.52 29.61 8.98
N TRP A 488 -5.47 29.76 9.80
CA TRP A 488 -4.39 30.73 9.63
C TRP A 488 -3.02 30.03 9.65
N PHE A 489 -2.00 30.78 9.24
CA PHE A 489 -0.63 30.28 9.15
C PHE A 489 0.21 30.84 10.30
N ASP A 490 1.16 30.05 10.78
CA ASP A 490 2.07 30.44 11.86
C ASP A 490 3.53 30.19 11.45
N ILE A 491 4.35 31.24 11.55
CA ILE A 491 5.81 31.12 11.59
C ILE A 491 6.18 30.96 13.06
N GLU A 492 6.64 29.77 13.41
CA GLU A 492 6.90 29.42 14.82
C GLU A 492 8.16 30.11 15.33
N ALA A 493 8.05 30.73 16.51
CA ALA A 493 9.19 31.40 17.16
C ALA A 493 10.20 30.40 17.73
N ASP A 494 9.74 29.24 18.19
CA ASP A 494 10.58 28.24 18.86
C ASP A 494 10.06 26.81 18.75
N ALA A 495 10.95 25.86 19.03
CA ALA A 495 10.62 24.46 19.29
C ALA A 495 11.36 23.98 20.54
N ILE A 496 10.79 22.99 21.21
CA ILE A 496 11.29 22.44 22.47
C ILE A 496 11.70 20.97 22.30
N GLU A 497 12.69 20.53 23.07
CA GLU A 497 13.06 19.12 23.21
C GLU A 497 12.05 18.33 24.06
N TYR A 498 10.78 18.35 23.69
CA TYR A 498 9.71 17.69 24.42
C TYR A 498 8.81 16.92 23.44
N ARG A 499 8.37 15.74 23.85
CA ARG A 499 7.47 14.87 23.10
C ARG A 499 6.34 14.41 24.00
N GLY A 500 5.10 14.70 23.63
CA GLY A 500 3.93 14.19 24.36
C GLY A 500 2.65 13.99 23.58
N GLY A 501 2.48 14.64 22.43
CA GLY A 501 1.19 14.79 21.74
C GLY A 501 0.49 13.53 21.25
N PHE A 502 -0.19 13.67 20.10
CA PHE A 502 -1.10 12.63 19.60
C PHE A 502 -0.37 11.33 19.18
N HIS A 503 -1.14 10.28 18.87
CA HIS A 503 -0.57 9.08 18.28
C HIS A 503 -0.14 9.33 16.82
N ASP A 504 0.87 8.60 16.38
CA ASP A 504 1.35 8.63 15.01
C ASP A 504 0.60 7.67 14.08
N ASN A 505 0.98 7.58 12.80
CA ASN A 505 0.33 6.70 11.83
C ASN A 505 0.48 5.20 12.14
N MET A 506 1.30 4.81 13.12
CA MET A 506 1.48 3.44 13.60
C MET A 506 0.71 3.17 14.90
N CYS A 507 -0.15 4.11 15.33
CA CYS A 507 -0.84 4.07 16.63
C CYS A 507 0.14 4.07 17.82
N ILE A 508 1.32 4.69 17.67
CA ILE A 508 2.31 4.84 18.74
C ILE A 508 2.11 6.22 19.37
N GLY A 509 1.99 6.27 20.69
CA GLY A 509 1.75 7.51 21.43
C GLY A 509 1.28 7.23 22.85
N GLY A 510 0.73 8.26 23.51
CA GLY A 510 -0.04 8.05 24.75
C GLY A 510 0.45 8.81 25.99
N GLN A 511 1.27 9.85 25.87
CA GLN A 511 1.52 10.69 27.05
C GLN A 511 0.27 11.51 27.40
N ASP A 512 -0.37 12.12 26.41
CA ASP A 512 -1.52 13.03 26.61
C ASP A 512 -2.88 12.33 26.46
N TYR A 513 -2.91 11.07 25.99
CA TYR A 513 -4.13 10.36 25.57
C TYR A 513 -4.15 8.88 26.02
N LYS A 514 -3.90 8.64 27.31
CA LYS A 514 -3.76 7.28 27.88
C LYS A 514 -5.01 6.40 27.80
N GLU A 515 -6.18 7.00 27.63
CA GLU A 515 -7.47 6.31 27.57
C GLU A 515 -7.75 5.61 26.23
N TYR A 516 -6.96 5.89 25.20
CA TYR A 516 -7.21 5.44 23.83
C TYR A 516 -6.39 4.20 23.40
N ASN A 517 -5.82 3.46 24.36
CA ASN A 517 -5.00 2.26 24.12
C ASN A 517 -4.05 2.43 22.92
N TYR A 518 -3.25 3.50 22.92
CA TYR A 518 -2.15 3.67 21.98
C TYR A 518 -0.93 2.86 22.43
N ASN A 519 -0.06 2.50 21.48
CA ASN A 519 1.14 1.73 21.76
C ASN A 519 2.22 2.57 22.42
N SER A 520 2.04 2.82 23.72
CA SER A 520 3.01 3.54 24.56
C SER A 520 4.32 2.78 24.78
N SER A 521 4.34 1.46 24.57
CA SER A 521 5.55 0.64 24.77
C SER A 521 6.65 0.92 23.74
N ARG A 522 6.26 1.42 22.56
CA ARG A 522 7.17 1.82 21.47
C ARG A 522 7.45 3.32 21.47
N PHE A 523 6.74 4.08 22.30
CA PHE A 523 6.89 5.53 22.36
C PHE A 523 8.09 5.92 23.25
N VAL A 524 9.13 6.48 22.64
CA VAL A 524 10.28 7.02 23.38
C VAL A 524 9.94 8.41 23.90
N LEU A 525 9.71 8.50 25.22
CA LEU A 525 9.41 9.75 25.90
C LEU A 525 10.61 10.72 25.91
N ASN A 526 10.35 12.00 25.68
CA ASN A 526 11.32 13.07 25.90
C ASN A 526 10.65 14.24 26.62
N THR A 527 11.18 14.64 27.78
CA THR A 527 10.62 15.73 28.61
C THR A 527 11.65 16.83 28.89
N ASN A 528 12.69 16.92 28.07
CA ASN A 528 13.67 17.98 28.16
C ASN A 528 13.02 19.34 27.87
N LYS A 529 13.62 20.41 28.43
CA LYS A 529 13.07 21.77 28.35
C LYS A 529 13.98 22.72 27.58
N LYS A 530 14.75 22.15 26.66
CA LYS A 530 15.68 22.91 25.83
C LYS A 530 14.92 23.48 24.64
N HIS A 531 14.91 24.80 24.52
CA HIS A 531 14.31 25.48 23.37
C HIS A 531 15.38 25.81 22.33
N ASN A 532 14.99 25.69 21.06
CA ASN A 532 15.70 26.25 19.94
C ASN A 532 14.79 27.30 19.27
N LEU A 533 15.35 28.47 19.00
CA LEU A 533 14.61 29.55 18.34
C LEU A 533 14.68 29.40 16.83
N THR A 534 13.62 29.83 16.16
CA THR A 534 13.65 30.06 14.72
C THR A 534 14.69 31.11 14.35
N THR A 535 15.25 30.96 13.16
CA THR A 535 16.15 31.96 12.56
C THR A 535 15.62 32.48 11.23
N LEU A 536 14.35 32.20 10.93
CA LEU A 536 13.65 32.85 9.82
C LEU A 536 13.57 34.37 10.08
N PRO A 537 13.82 35.20 9.07
CA PRO A 537 13.96 36.65 9.26
C PRO A 537 12.59 37.31 9.48
N LYS A 538 12.15 37.36 10.74
CA LYS A 538 10.87 37.97 11.16
C LYS A 538 10.62 39.35 10.52
N ILE A 539 11.61 40.24 10.55
CA ILE A 539 11.47 41.61 10.02
C ILE A 539 11.21 41.59 8.50
N LYS A 540 11.81 40.66 7.75
CA LYS A 540 11.56 40.55 6.30
C LYS A 540 10.13 40.09 6.01
N ILE A 541 9.58 39.20 6.83
CA ILE A 541 8.23 38.64 6.63
C ILE A 541 7.16 39.64 7.09
N PHE A 542 7.30 40.18 8.30
CA PHE A 542 6.25 40.92 9.02
C PHE A 542 6.54 42.42 9.19
N GLY A 543 7.73 42.91 8.84
CA GLY A 543 8.17 44.25 9.20
C GLY A 543 8.26 44.40 10.73
N ASN A 544 7.64 45.46 11.27
CA ASN A 544 7.55 45.69 12.71
C ASN A 544 6.34 45.01 13.38
N ASN A 545 5.51 44.30 12.60
CA ASN A 545 4.30 43.65 13.10
C ASN A 545 4.57 42.20 13.55
N LEU A 546 3.57 41.59 14.18
CA LEU A 546 3.54 40.15 14.52
C LEU A 546 2.69 39.33 13.56
N SER A 547 2.02 39.98 12.60
CA SER A 547 1.23 39.32 11.58
C SER A 547 1.20 40.15 10.30
N VAL A 548 0.88 39.48 9.21
CA VAL A 548 0.64 40.08 7.90
C VAL A 548 -0.50 39.33 7.23
N ASN A 549 -1.36 40.04 6.52
CA ASN A 549 -2.38 39.43 5.68
C ASN A 549 -1.82 39.25 4.26
N ILE A 550 -1.90 38.03 3.73
CA ILE A 550 -1.47 37.68 2.38
C ILE A 550 -2.67 37.06 1.68
N ASN A 551 -3.14 37.69 0.60
CA ASN A 551 -4.28 37.22 -0.19
C ASN A 551 -5.56 36.95 0.63
N GLY A 552 -5.81 37.75 1.68
CA GLY A 552 -6.98 37.58 2.55
C GLY A 552 -6.76 36.59 3.72
N LEU A 553 -5.61 35.91 3.79
CA LEU A 553 -5.30 34.96 4.84
C LEU A 553 -4.24 35.50 5.81
N ASP A 554 -4.40 35.19 7.09
CA ASP A 554 -3.51 35.65 8.14
C ASP A 554 -2.27 34.77 8.25
N VAL A 555 -1.09 35.39 8.18
CA VAL A 555 0.19 34.78 8.56
C VAL A 555 0.66 35.47 9.83
N ARG A 556 0.97 34.70 10.87
CA ARG A 556 1.36 35.22 12.18
C ARG A 556 2.76 34.74 12.55
N PHE A 557 3.42 35.48 13.41
CA PHE A 557 4.61 35.04 14.11
C PHE A 557 4.16 34.52 15.48
N ASP A 558 4.05 33.21 15.63
CA ASP A 558 3.60 32.64 16.89
C ASP A 558 4.75 32.56 17.89
N SER A 559 4.66 33.42 18.91
CA SER A 559 5.57 33.45 20.04
C SER A 559 4.87 33.12 21.36
N SER A 560 3.65 32.58 21.30
CA SER A 560 2.80 32.31 22.45
C SER A 560 3.36 31.21 23.36
N LYS A 561 4.20 30.32 22.80
CA LYS A 561 4.81 29.17 23.49
C LYS A 561 6.25 29.39 23.93
N LEU A 562 6.82 30.58 23.68
CA LEU A 562 8.13 30.94 24.22
C LEU A 562 8.10 30.77 25.75
N ASN A 563 8.95 29.88 26.27
CA ASN A 563 9.07 29.49 27.68
C ASN A 563 8.06 28.48 28.21
N SER A 564 7.22 27.88 27.37
CA SER A 564 6.42 26.72 27.78
C SER A 564 7.34 25.56 28.18
N SER A 565 6.94 24.75 29.15
CA SER A 565 7.77 23.63 29.62
C SER A 565 7.38 22.27 29.03
N THR A 566 6.36 22.26 28.18
CA THR A 566 5.71 21.04 27.67
C THR A 566 5.37 21.10 26.19
N GLU A 567 5.60 22.23 25.51
CA GLU A 567 5.31 22.42 24.08
C GLU A 567 6.09 23.64 23.53
N GLY A 568 6.41 23.63 22.23
CA GLY A 568 6.93 24.78 21.50
C GLY A 568 5.87 25.33 20.55
N GLY A 569 6.25 26.22 19.63
CA GLY A 569 5.31 26.72 18.60
C GLY A 569 4.70 25.60 17.75
N GLY A 570 5.48 24.56 17.47
CA GLY A 570 5.01 23.32 16.84
C GLY A 570 4.11 22.42 17.73
N GLY A 571 3.72 22.86 18.94
CA GLY A 571 3.11 22.00 19.96
C GLY A 571 4.12 21.05 20.61
N ASN A 572 3.70 19.82 20.88
CA ASN A 572 4.53 18.74 21.46
C ASN A 572 4.48 17.44 20.64
N TYR A 573 4.11 17.57 19.36
CA TYR A 573 3.95 16.49 18.39
C TYR A 573 5.10 16.52 17.35
N LEU A 574 4.94 15.80 16.22
CA LEU A 574 5.99 15.64 15.20
C LEU A 574 6.36 16.96 14.47
N SER A 575 5.48 17.95 14.41
CA SER A 575 5.78 19.29 13.90
C SER A 575 6.78 20.04 14.78
N ASN A 576 6.64 19.94 16.11
CA ASN A 576 7.65 20.42 17.05
C ASN A 576 8.97 19.64 16.91
N GLU A 577 8.92 18.31 16.81
CA GLU A 577 10.12 17.47 16.69
C GLU A 577 10.95 17.83 15.45
N ILE A 578 10.32 17.97 14.27
CA ILE A 578 11.07 18.29 13.04
C ILE A 578 11.71 19.68 13.13
N MET A 579 11.01 20.65 13.73
CA MET A 579 11.56 21.99 13.95
C MET A 579 12.73 21.93 14.94
N TYR A 580 12.56 21.26 16.08
CA TYR A 580 13.58 21.16 17.12
C TYR A 580 14.87 20.52 16.57
N ARG A 581 14.75 19.39 15.87
CA ARG A 581 15.89 18.64 15.32
C ARG A 581 16.60 19.41 14.21
N THR A 582 15.84 20.04 13.30
CA THR A 582 16.43 20.83 12.20
C THR A 582 17.16 22.07 12.73
N THR A 583 16.55 22.78 13.69
CA THR A 583 17.19 23.95 14.33
C THR A 583 18.37 23.57 15.22
N ALA A 584 18.34 22.40 15.88
CA ALA A 584 19.48 21.88 16.64
C ALA A 584 20.69 21.62 15.74
N ILE A 585 20.47 21.00 14.56
CA ILE A 585 21.56 20.77 13.58
C ILE A 585 22.13 22.09 13.10
N ARG A 586 21.28 23.05 12.74
CA ARG A 586 21.72 24.40 12.37
C ARG A 586 22.69 24.97 13.42
N GLY A 587 22.32 24.92 14.70
CA GLY A 587 23.14 25.45 15.79
C GLY A 587 24.58 24.89 15.84
N VAL A 588 24.84 23.74 15.21
CA VAL A 588 26.14 23.09 15.15
C VAL A 588 26.84 23.27 13.79
N SER A 589 26.09 23.29 12.69
CA SER A 589 26.67 23.11 11.34
C SER A 589 26.45 24.28 10.37
N SER A 590 25.62 25.28 10.69
CA SER A 590 25.30 26.37 9.74
C SER A 590 24.73 27.62 10.40
N SER A 591 24.97 28.80 9.81
CA SER A 591 24.31 30.05 10.21
C SER A 591 23.10 30.40 9.34
N LYS A 592 22.80 29.59 8.32
CA LYS A 592 21.71 29.85 7.36
C LYS A 592 20.35 29.76 8.04
N PRO A 593 19.36 30.60 7.66
CA PRO A 593 18.02 30.59 8.25
C PRO A 593 17.36 29.21 8.20
N VAL A 594 16.84 28.79 9.35
CA VAL A 594 16.01 27.60 9.56
C VAL A 594 14.85 27.95 10.47
N GLY A 595 13.67 27.44 10.16
CA GLY A 595 12.52 27.48 11.06
C GLY A 595 11.35 26.64 10.54
N HIS A 596 10.20 26.82 11.18
CA HIS A 596 9.00 26.06 10.90
C HIS A 596 7.87 26.99 10.45
N PHE A 597 7.06 26.48 9.52
CA PHE A 597 5.91 27.19 8.98
C PHE A 597 4.70 26.28 8.97
N HIS A 598 3.80 26.52 9.91
CA HIS A 598 2.51 25.88 10.00
C HIS A 598 1.56 26.45 8.95
N LEU A 599 1.03 25.57 8.11
CA LEU A 599 0.13 25.90 7.00
C LEU A 599 -1.33 25.84 7.46
N ALA A 600 -2.14 26.79 7.01
CA ALA A 600 -3.55 26.84 7.35
C ALA A 600 -4.31 25.58 6.88
N ASN A 601 -5.24 25.12 7.71
CA ASN A 601 -6.30 24.21 7.33
C ASN A 601 -7.49 24.99 6.76
N LEU A 602 -7.76 24.84 5.48
CA LEU A 602 -8.90 25.50 4.82
C LEU A 602 -10.10 24.56 4.64
N ASP A 603 -10.08 23.40 5.31
CA ASP A 603 -11.12 22.36 5.36
C ASP A 603 -11.62 21.89 3.99
N ASN A 604 -10.79 22.07 2.94
CA ASN A 604 -11.09 21.63 1.59
C ASN A 604 -9.84 21.59 0.70
N VAL A 605 -9.54 20.43 0.13
CA VAL A 605 -8.39 20.26 -0.79
C VAL A 605 -8.46 21.18 -2.01
N THR A 606 -9.65 21.56 -2.47
CA THR A 606 -9.81 22.50 -3.60
C THR A 606 -9.27 23.90 -3.32
N ARG A 607 -9.13 24.28 -2.04
CA ARG A 607 -8.57 25.56 -1.62
C ARG A 607 -7.06 25.51 -1.39
N ILE A 608 -6.42 24.36 -1.63
CA ILE A 608 -4.99 24.18 -1.38
C ILE A 608 -4.10 25.15 -2.17
N LYS A 609 -4.58 25.63 -3.32
CA LYS A 609 -3.88 26.64 -4.11
C LYS A 609 -3.69 27.96 -3.33
N GLU A 610 -4.68 28.37 -2.53
CA GLU A 610 -4.56 29.54 -1.66
C GLU A 610 -3.43 29.37 -0.63
N VAL A 611 -3.30 28.17 -0.07
CA VAL A 611 -2.23 27.81 0.88
C VAL A 611 -0.85 27.87 0.22
N ILE A 612 -0.73 27.30 -0.97
CA ILE A 612 0.50 27.32 -1.77
C ILE A 612 0.91 28.76 -2.10
N ASP A 613 -0.04 29.60 -2.52
CA ASP A 613 0.24 30.97 -2.91
C ASP A 613 0.72 31.81 -1.71
N VAL A 614 0.10 31.67 -0.53
CA VAL A 614 0.58 32.30 0.71
C VAL A 614 1.99 31.84 1.05
N ALA A 615 2.26 30.53 0.98
CA ALA A 615 3.58 29.99 1.29
C ALA A 615 4.67 30.52 0.35
N ILE A 616 4.37 30.60 -0.95
CA ILE A 616 5.26 31.16 -1.95
C ILE A 616 5.58 32.63 -1.64
N GLU A 617 4.60 33.43 -1.24
CA GLU A 617 4.83 34.84 -0.87
C GLU A 617 5.68 34.98 0.40
N VAL A 618 5.49 34.12 1.40
CA VAL A 618 6.37 34.07 2.58
C VAL A 618 7.81 33.70 2.20
N ILE A 619 7.99 32.68 1.36
CA ILE A 619 9.32 32.26 0.87
C ILE A 619 10.01 33.40 0.12
N LYS A 620 9.28 34.08 -0.79
CA LYS A 620 9.81 35.24 -1.52
C LYS A 620 10.22 36.37 -0.56
N LYS A 621 9.41 36.70 0.44
CA LYS A 621 9.75 37.72 1.45
C LYS A 621 11.04 37.38 2.21
N ILE A 622 11.32 36.11 2.47
CA ILE A 622 12.55 35.68 3.16
C ILE A 622 13.78 35.85 2.26
N ILE A 623 13.67 35.41 1.00
CA ILE A 623 14.81 35.23 0.09
C ILE A 623 15.16 36.51 -0.67
N LEU A 624 14.14 37.19 -1.21
CA LEU A 624 14.28 38.46 -1.92
C LEU A 624 14.50 39.61 -0.92
#